data_AF-A0A258E468-F1
#
_entry.id   AF-A0A258E468-F1
#
_cell.length_a   1.000
_cell.length_b   1.000
_cell.length_c   1.000
_cell.angle_alpha   90.00
_cell.angle_beta   90.00
_cell.angle_gamma   90.00
#
_symmetry.space_group_name_H-M   'P 1'
#
loop_
_entity.id
_entity.type
_entity.pdbx_description
1 polymer ?
#
loop_
_entity_poly.entity_id
_entity_poly.type
_entity_poly.pdbx_seq_one_letter_code
_entity_poly.pdbx_strand_id
1 'polypeptide(L)' 'MIWDTNSVIFFLQDLLPLSSKAFLLTELNKKKPSYSIITEIELLSWKKLTETETETISRFLFNFSRIELSEEIKDETIR' A
#
# COMPACT_ATOMS: atom_id res chain seq x y z
N MET A 1 -2.47 10.96 1.64
CA MET A 1 -1.22 10.35 1.12
C MET A 1 -1.60 9.00 0.57
N ILE A 2 -1.27 8.74 -0.69
CA ILE A 2 -1.57 7.47 -1.36
C ILE A 2 -0.27 6.68 -1.42
N TRP A 3 -0.30 5.42 -1.01
CA TRP A 3 0.86 4.51 -1.12
C TRP A 3 0.68 3.65 -2.36
N ASP A 4 1.75 3.54 -3.14
CA ASP A 4 1.84 2.61 -4.27
C ASP A 4 2.43 1.26 -3.82
N THR A 5 2.51 0.34 -4.77
CA THR A 5 3.00 -1.03 -4.56
C THR A 5 4.42 -1.05 -4.00
N ASN A 6 5.31 -0.23 -4.56
CA ASN A 6 6.72 -0.18 -4.12
C ASN A 6 6.86 0.38 -2.71
N SER A 7 6.08 1.40 -2.36
CA SER A 7 6.08 1.98 -1.00
C SER A 7 5.69 0.93 0.04
N VAL A 8 4.67 0.12 -0.25
CA VAL A 8 4.25 -0.99 0.63
C VAL A 8 5.35 -2.05 0.73
N ILE A 9 5.92 -2.47 -0.40
CA ILE A 9 6.99 -3.49 -0.43
C ILE A 9 8.21 -3.02 0.37
N PHE A 10 8.70 -1.80 0.10
CA PHE A 10 9.89 -1.28 0.77
C PHE A 10 9.68 -1.12 2.28
N PHE A 11 8.47 -0.74 2.69
CA PHE A 11 8.13 -0.66 4.10
C PHE A 11 8.10 -2.04 4.77
N LEU A 12 7.41 -3.02 4.17
CA LEU A 12 7.26 -4.37 4.74
C LEU A 12 8.57 -5.15 4.75
N GLN A 13 9.43 -4.97 3.74
CA GLN A 13 10.73 -5.62 3.63
C GLN A 13 11.85 -4.88 4.37
N ASP A 14 11.53 -3.81 5.09
CA ASP A 14 12.50 -2.98 5.83
C ASP A 14 13.64 -2.42 4.96
N LEU A 15 13.33 -2.07 3.71
CA LEU A 15 14.29 -1.53 2.74
C LEU A 15 14.43 -0.01 2.82
N LEU A 16 13.65 0.65 3.67
CA LEU A 16 13.67 2.09 3.84
C LEU A 16 14.72 2.52 4.88
N PRO A 17 15.38 3.67 4.70
CA PRO A 17 16.18 4.28 5.75
C PRO A 17 15.35 4.49 7.03
N LEU A 18 16.00 4.38 8.20
CA LEU A 18 15.32 4.49 9.50
C LEU A 18 14.49 5.78 9.64
N SER A 19 15.02 6.90 9.15
CA SER A 19 14.33 8.20 9.16
C SER A 19 13.05 8.18 8.32
N SER A 20 13.09 7.57 7.13
CA SER A 20 11.92 7.39 6.25
C SER A 20 10.89 6.47 6.87
N LYS A 21 11.31 5.36 7.48
CA LYS A 21 10.41 4.43 8.19
C LYS A 21 9.72 5.10 9.36
N ALA A 22 10.46 5.86 10.18
CA ALA A 22 9.91 6.60 11.32
C ALA A 22 8.91 7.67 10.87
N PHE A 23 9.19 8.37 9.76
CA PHE A 23 8.26 9.32 9.15
C PHE A 23 6.97 8.63 8.71
N LEU A 24 7.06 7.53 7.94
CA LEU A 24 5.88 6.81 7.46
C LEU A 24 5.04 6.22 8.61
N LEU A 25 5.67 5.68 9.66
CA LEU A 25 4.98 5.24 10.87
C LEU A 25 4.25 6.39 11.58
N THR A 26 4.89 7.56 11.65
CA THR A 26 4.26 8.76 12.23
C THR A 26 3.04 9.18 11.41
N GLU A 27 3.14 9.14 10.08
CA GLU A 27 2.02 9.52 9.20
C GLU A 27 0.88 8.49 9.24
N LEU A 28 1.19 7.19 9.29
CA LEU A 28 0.22 6.11 9.51
C LEU A 28 -0.60 6.31 10.80
N ASN A 29 0.04 6.84 11.86
CA ASN A 29 -0.64 7.10 13.14
C ASN A 29 -1.45 8.40 13.14
N LYS A 30 -1.08 9.39 12.32
CA LYS A 30 -1.75 10.70 12.28
C LYS A 30 -2.96 10.73 11.36
N LYS A 31 -2.89 10.00 10.25
CA LYS A 31 -3.92 9.97 9.21
C LYS A 31 -4.06 8.53 8.73
N LYS A 32 -5.25 8.16 8.25
CA LYS A 32 -5.43 6.91 7.53
C LYS A 32 -4.96 7.11 6.08
N PRO A 33 -3.77 6.63 5.66
CA PRO A 33 -3.34 6.72 4.26
C PRO A 33 -4.26 5.89 3.37
N SER A 34 -4.10 6.04 2.06
CA SER A 34 -4.93 5.33 1.08
C SER A 34 -4.07 4.51 0.12
N TYR A 35 -4.65 3.52 -0.53
CA TYR A 35 -4.06 2.81 -1.66
C TYR A 35 -5.13 2.58 -2.73
N SER A 36 -4.73 2.37 -3.98
CA SER A 36 -5.64 2.03 -5.08
C SER A 36 -5.92 0.53 -5.12
N ILE A 37 -7.12 0.11 -5.49
CA ILE A 37 -7.43 -1.31 -5.75
C ILE A 37 -6.39 -1.98 -6.68
N ILE A 38 -5.75 -1.23 -7.58
CA ILE A 38 -4.65 -1.70 -8.42
C ILE A 38 -3.45 -2.15 -7.58
N THR A 39 -3.07 -1.38 -6.56
CA THR A 39 -2.00 -1.72 -5.61
C THR A 39 -2.30 -3.01 -4.85
N GLU A 40 -3.54 -3.22 -4.40
CA GLU A 40 -3.95 -4.46 -3.76
C GLU A 40 -3.85 -5.66 -4.71
N ILE A 41 -4.30 -5.49 -5.96
CA ILE A 41 -4.17 -6.51 -7.01
C ILE A 41 -2.70 -6.85 -7.26
N GLU A 42 -1.84 -5.85 -7.45
CA GLU A 42 -0.41 -6.06 -7.72
C GLU A 42 0.29 -6.80 -6.56
N LEU A 43 0.00 -6.40 -5.32
CA LEU A 43 0.57 -7.04 -4.14
C LEU A 43 0.10 -8.49 -4.00
N LEU A 44 -1.22 -8.74 -4.05
CA LEU A 44 -1.80 -10.05 -3.73
C LEU A 44 -1.82 -11.03 -4.91
N SER A 45 -1.62 -10.58 -6.15
CA SER A 45 -1.56 -11.46 -7.33
C SER A 45 -0.19 -12.12 -7.54
N TRP A 46 0.79 -11.82 -6.70
CA TRP A 46 2.14 -12.38 -6.84
C TRP A 46 2.14 -13.90 -6.59
N LYS A 47 2.41 -14.67 -7.64
CA LYS A 47 2.27 -16.14 -7.68
C LYS A 47 3.11 -16.91 -6.67
N LYS A 48 4.10 -16.28 -6.04
CA LYS A 48 5.01 -16.92 -5.07
C LYS A 48 4.73 -16.48 -3.63
N LEU A 49 3.66 -15.73 -3.38
CA LEU A 49 3.29 -15.37 -2.02
C LEU A 49 2.96 -16.63 -1.21
N THR A 50 3.57 -16.72 -0.05
CA THR A 50 3.14 -17.65 0.98
C THR A 50 1.84 -17.17 1.63
N GLU A 51 1.14 -18.07 2.31
CA GLU A 51 -0.06 -17.74 3.07
C GLU A 51 0.24 -16.69 4.15
N THR A 52 1.38 -16.82 4.84
CA THR A 52 1.84 -15.87 5.86
C THR A 52 2.11 -14.48 5.29
N GLU A 53 2.75 -14.38 4.12
CA GLU A 53 2.97 -13.09 3.46
C GLU A 53 1.65 -12.47 2.99
N THR A 54 0.74 -13.28 2.44
CA THR A 54 -0.60 -12.84 2.02
C THR A 54 -1.38 -12.23 3.19
N GLU A 55 -1.36 -12.91 4.35
CA GLU A 55 -1.99 -12.42 5.56
C GLU A 55 -1.32 -11.15 6.08
N THR A 56 0.01 -11.10 6.05
CA THR A 56 0.79 -9.92 6.47
C THR A 56 0.43 -8.70 5.64
N ILE A 57 0.38 -8.83 4.31
CA ILE A 57 -0.01 -7.76 3.39
C ILE A 57 -1.46 -7.35 3.65
N SER A 58 -2.39 -8.29 3.77
CA SER A 58 -3.81 -8.00 3.97
C SER A 58 -4.06 -7.26 5.29
N ARG A 59 -3.42 -7.69 6.38
CA ARG A 59 -3.46 -7.00 7.68
C ARG A 59 -2.83 -5.62 7.62
N PHE A 60 -1.75 -5.46 6.86
CA PHE A 60 -1.12 -4.16 6.68
C PHE A 60 -2.06 -3.19 5.95
N LEU A 61 -2.63 -3.61 4.81
CA LEU A 61 -3.56 -2.81 4.01
C LEU A 61 -4.86 -2.46 4.75
N PHE A 62 -5.27 -3.24 5.76
CA PHE A 62 -6.43 -2.90 6.61
C PHE A 62 -6.31 -1.53 7.31
N ASN A 63 -5.08 -1.07 7.53
CA ASN A 63 -4.80 0.24 8.13
C ASN A 63 -4.96 1.41 7.14
N PHE A 64 -5.33 1.13 5.90
CA PHE A 64 -5.46 2.12 4.82
C PHE A 64 -6.90 2.22 4.35
N SER A 65 -7.24 3.35 3.73
CA SER A 65 -8.48 3.52 2.98
C SER A 65 -8.28 3.01 1.55
N ARG A 66 -9.10 2.06 1.11
CA ARG A 66 -9.08 1.57 -0.27
C ARG A 66 -9.77 2.58 -1.20
N ILE A 67 -9.11 2.92 -2.30
CA ILE A 67 -9.66 3.72 -3.39
C ILE A 67 -10.04 2.75 -4.51
N GLU A 68 -11.33 2.68 -4.81
CA GLU A 68 -11.85 1.86 -5.91
C GLU A 68 -11.48 2.46 -7.26
N LEU A 69 -11.47 1.63 -8.30
CA LEU A 69 -11.36 2.12 -9.67
C LEU A 69 -12.73 2.66 -10.12
N SER A 70 -12.77 3.92 -10.54
CA SER A 70 -13.91 4.53 -11.22
C SER A 70 -13.45 5.18 -12.53
N GLU A 71 -14.38 5.47 -13.43
CA GLU A 71 -14.07 6.18 -14.67
C GLU A 71 -13.49 7.57 -14.39
N GLU A 72 -14.00 8.26 -13.36
CA GLU A 72 -13.48 9.55 -12.90
C GLU A 72 -12.04 9.44 -12.41
N ILE A 73 -11.74 8.42 -11.58
CA ILE A 73 -10.40 8.18 -11.05
C ILE A 73 -9.43 7.78 -12.18
N LYS A 74 -9.91 7.00 -13.16
CA LYS A 74 -9.13 6.63 -14.34
C LYS A 74 -8.77 7.88 -15.15
N ASP A 75 -9.74 8.73 -15.43
CA ASP A 75 -9.53 9.96 -16.20
C ASP A 75 -8.63 10.96 -15.47
N GLU A 76 -8.73 11.06 -14.14
CA GLU A 76 -7.80 11.85 -13.32
C GLU A 76 -6.38 11.28 -13.32
N THR A 77 -6.22 9.96 -13.30
CA THR A 77 -4.90 9.30 -13.24
C THR A 77 -4.18 9.31 -14.59
N ILE A 78 -4.90 9.25 -15.71
CA ILE A 78 -4.33 9.25 -17.06
C ILE A 78 -3.87 10.66 -17.50
N ARG A 79 -4.42 11.71 -16.89
CA ARG A 79 -4.17 13.11 -17.27
C ARG A 79 -2.73 13.58 -17.06
#